data_AF-A0A7S0AD65-F1
#
_entry.id   AF-A0A7S0AD65-F1
#
_cell.length_a   1.000
_cell.length_b   1.000
_cell.length_c   1.000
_cell.angle_alpha   90.00
_cell.angle_beta   90.00
_cell.angle_gamma   90.00
#
_symmetry.space_group_name_H-M   'P 1'
#
loop_
_entity.id
_entity.type
_entity.pdbx_description
1 polymer ?
#
loop_
_entity_poly.entity_id
_entity_poly.type
_entity_poly.pdbx_seq_one_letter_code
_entity_poly.pdbx_strand_id
1 'polypeptide(L)'
;FHKMASPPRGPLPPLVDEETDELDDLGEYHFRSIHASEMHMNTPDVIYKMQEAAKANSKDGYRLFAEWQNKITEQTEIRGQLEFNFDECEPVPLDEVEPAAEIVKRFSTGAASLGSLSDEAHRAIAIAMNRVGGRSNTGEGGEDPERFPPLKEGKLEMGSTEWEVF
;
A
#
# COMPACT_ATOMS: atom_id res chain seq x y z
N PHE A 1 22.98 -12.70 18.63
CA PHE A 1 24.30 -13.01 18.06
C PHE A 1 25.20 -13.88 18.95
N HIS A 2 25.90 -13.38 20.00
CA HIS A 2 26.86 -14.21 20.76
C HIS A 2 26.26 -15.51 21.35
N LYS A 3 25.02 -15.46 21.84
CA LYS A 3 24.30 -16.64 22.37
C LYS A 3 23.80 -17.61 21.28
N MET A 4 23.55 -17.13 20.07
CA MET A 4 23.19 -17.98 18.91
C MET A 4 24.44 -18.69 18.37
N ALA A 5 25.58 -18.01 18.31
CA ALA A 5 26.83 -18.56 17.81
C ALA A 5 27.61 -19.40 18.85
N SER A 6 27.17 -19.42 20.09
CA SER A 6 27.80 -20.17 21.19
C SER A 6 26.74 -20.57 22.22
N PRO A 7 25.86 -21.52 21.85
CA PRO A 7 24.85 -22.03 22.76
C PRO A 7 25.51 -22.69 23.98
N PRO A 8 24.85 -22.66 25.15
CA PRO A 8 25.41 -23.22 26.37
C PRO A 8 25.66 -24.72 26.22
N ARG A 9 26.88 -25.20 26.52
CA ARG A 9 27.33 -26.60 26.44
C ARG A 9 26.72 -27.52 27.53
N GLY A 10 25.47 -27.29 27.93
CA GLY A 10 24.73 -28.17 28.84
C GLY A 10 24.00 -29.26 28.06
N PRO A 11 23.65 -30.40 28.71
CA PRO A 11 22.84 -31.42 28.05
C PRO A 11 21.48 -30.85 27.65
N LEU A 12 21.12 -30.96 26.37
CA LEU A 12 19.82 -30.52 25.86
C LEU A 12 18.69 -31.41 26.42
N PRO A 13 17.50 -30.86 26.69
CA PRO A 13 16.32 -31.66 26.99
C PRO A 13 16.02 -32.65 25.86
N PRO A 14 15.48 -33.86 26.15
CA PRO A 14 15.32 -34.96 25.20
C PRO A 14 14.28 -34.74 24.07
N LEU A 15 13.80 -33.51 23.88
CA LEU A 15 12.80 -33.12 22.87
C LEU A 15 13.23 -31.87 22.08
N VAL A 16 14.48 -31.42 22.23
CA VAL A 16 15.05 -30.38 21.38
C VAL A 16 15.65 -31.07 20.18
N ASP A 17 15.07 -30.87 18.99
CA ASP A 17 15.64 -31.33 17.73
C ASP A 17 17.09 -30.82 17.61
N GLU A 18 17.98 -31.66 17.03
CA GLU A 18 19.39 -31.31 16.83
C GLU A 18 19.51 -29.95 16.14
N GLU A 19 20.44 -29.12 16.64
CA GLU A 19 20.83 -27.85 16.02
C GLU A 19 21.02 -28.03 14.51
N THR A 20 20.14 -27.43 13.72
CA THR A 20 20.35 -27.32 12.28
C THR A 20 21.52 -26.37 12.04
N ASP A 21 22.49 -26.76 11.21
CA ASP A 21 23.64 -25.92 10.77
C ASP A 21 23.22 -24.68 9.93
N GLU A 22 21.93 -24.37 9.88
CA GLU A 22 21.35 -23.28 9.10
C GLU A 22 21.19 -22.02 9.96
N LEU A 23 21.42 -20.86 9.35
CA LEU A 23 21.18 -19.57 10.00
C LEU A 23 19.67 -19.29 10.06
N ASP A 24 19.23 -18.70 11.17
CA ASP A 24 17.85 -18.22 11.31
C ASP A 24 17.50 -17.21 10.21
N ASP A 25 16.49 -17.51 9.38
CA ASP A 25 15.87 -16.53 8.48
C ASP A 25 14.86 -15.70 9.27
N LEU A 26 15.32 -14.56 9.79
CA LEU A 26 14.47 -13.61 10.54
C LEU A 26 13.57 -12.77 9.61
N GLY A 27 13.59 -12.98 8.29
CA GLY A 27 12.69 -12.29 7.39
C GLY A 27 13.03 -10.83 7.12
N GLU A 28 14.32 -10.45 7.09
CA GLU A 28 14.74 -9.07 6.81
C GLU A 28 14.24 -8.56 5.44
N TYR A 29 14.26 -9.42 4.41
CA TYR A 29 13.86 -9.06 3.04
C TYR A 29 12.40 -9.37 2.73
N HIS A 30 11.88 -10.44 3.32
CA HIS A 30 10.55 -10.95 3.04
C HIS A 30 9.86 -11.30 4.35
N PHE A 31 8.59 -10.93 4.46
CA PHE A 31 7.76 -11.33 5.58
C PHE A 31 7.85 -12.85 5.82
N ARG A 32 7.98 -13.21 7.10
CA ARG A 32 7.95 -14.60 7.59
C ARG A 32 6.93 -14.70 8.71
N SER A 33 6.14 -15.77 8.71
CA SER A 33 5.16 -16.05 9.77
C SER A 33 5.81 -16.83 10.92
N ILE A 34 6.91 -16.33 11.48
CA ILE A 34 7.63 -16.94 12.60
C ILE A 34 7.74 -15.93 13.75
N HIS A 35 7.79 -16.42 14.99
CA HIS A 35 7.68 -15.56 16.18
C HIS A 35 8.84 -14.54 16.34
N ALA A 36 10.00 -14.82 15.75
CA ALA A 36 11.19 -13.97 15.80
C ALA A 36 11.43 -13.15 14.53
N SER A 37 10.45 -13.05 13.61
CA SER A 37 10.64 -12.33 12.35
C SER A 37 10.66 -10.81 12.55
N GLU A 38 11.39 -10.13 11.66
CA GLU A 38 11.32 -8.69 11.49
C GLU A 38 9.89 -8.22 11.20
N MET A 39 9.58 -6.99 11.62
CA MET A 39 8.29 -6.37 11.37
C MET A 39 8.27 -5.75 9.97
N HIS A 40 7.19 -5.98 9.22
CA HIS A 40 7.02 -5.45 7.86
C HIS A 40 5.85 -4.47 7.80
N MET A 41 6.02 -3.38 7.06
CA MET A 41 4.95 -2.40 6.81
C MET A 41 3.76 -3.04 6.07
N ASN A 42 4.06 -3.97 5.16
CA ASN A 42 3.10 -4.71 4.37
C ASN A 42 3.02 -6.16 4.86
N THR A 43 2.02 -6.47 5.68
CA THR A 43 1.75 -7.85 6.14
C THR A 43 0.55 -8.46 5.39
N PRO A 44 0.49 -9.80 5.23
CA PRO A 44 -0.62 -10.46 4.55
C PRO A 44 -1.99 -10.09 5.11
N ASP A 45 -2.11 -9.98 6.43
CA ASP A 45 -3.37 -9.67 7.09
C ASP A 45 -3.87 -8.26 6.76
N VAL A 46 -2.99 -7.26 6.77
CA VAL A 46 -3.36 -5.87 6.49
C VAL A 46 -3.70 -5.68 5.01
N ILE A 47 -2.95 -6.34 4.11
CA ILE A 47 -3.27 -6.39 2.68
C ILE A 47 -4.65 -7.01 2.46
N TYR A 48 -4.95 -8.14 3.12
CA TYR A 48 -6.26 -8.79 3.01
C TYR A 48 -7.38 -7.86 3.49
N LYS A 49 -7.24 -7.19 4.63
CA LYS A 49 -8.24 -6.23 5.14
C LYS A 49 -8.46 -5.07 4.17
N MET A 50 -7.41 -4.52 3.58
CA MET A 50 -7.51 -3.48 2.56
C MET A 50 -8.31 -3.97 1.34
N GLN A 51 -7.99 -5.15 0.83
CA GLN A 51 -8.66 -5.74 -0.33
C GLN A 51 -10.14 -6.01 -0.06
N GLU A 52 -10.48 -6.58 1.11
CA GLU A 52 -11.87 -6.83 1.52
C GLU A 52 -12.65 -5.51 1.63
N ALA A 53 -12.07 -4.48 2.26
CA ALA A 53 -12.69 -3.17 2.40
C ALA A 53 -13.02 -2.54 1.04
N ALA A 54 -12.07 -2.60 0.09
CA ALA A 54 -12.24 -2.06 -1.25
C ALA A 54 -13.29 -2.84 -2.06
N LYS A 55 -13.22 -4.19 -2.04
CA LYS A 55 -14.17 -5.05 -2.78
C LYS A 55 -15.60 -4.92 -2.26
N ALA A 56 -15.78 -4.83 -0.95
CA ALA A 56 -17.09 -4.69 -0.31
C ALA A 56 -17.61 -3.24 -0.27
N ASN A 57 -16.81 -2.26 -0.71
CA ASN A 57 -17.07 -0.83 -0.53
C ASN A 57 -17.46 -0.48 0.92
N SER A 58 -16.73 -1.05 1.89
CA SER A 58 -17.09 -1.00 3.31
C SER A 58 -16.25 0.03 4.07
N LYS A 59 -16.93 1.07 4.59
CA LYS A 59 -16.29 2.07 5.46
C LYS A 59 -15.76 1.48 6.76
N ASP A 60 -16.50 0.56 7.37
CA ASP A 60 -16.06 -0.14 8.58
C ASP A 60 -14.88 -1.07 8.30
N GLY A 61 -14.89 -1.74 7.15
CA GLY A 61 -13.74 -2.54 6.68
C GLY A 61 -12.49 -1.68 6.52
N TYR A 62 -12.64 -0.49 5.93
CA TYR A 62 -11.53 0.46 5.76
C TYR A 62 -11.03 0.98 7.11
N ARG A 63 -11.93 1.30 8.05
CA ARG A 63 -11.55 1.73 9.41
C ARG A 63 -10.71 0.66 10.12
N LEU A 64 -11.11 -0.61 10.05
CA LEU A 64 -10.35 -1.71 10.63
C LEU A 64 -8.97 -1.86 9.98
N PHE A 65 -8.90 -1.77 8.65
CA PHE A 65 -7.62 -1.74 7.91
C PHE A 65 -6.72 -0.60 8.41
N ALA A 66 -7.24 0.62 8.48
CA ALA A 66 -6.47 1.81 8.88
C ALA A 66 -5.97 1.70 10.33
N GLU A 67 -6.81 1.21 11.25
CA GLU A 67 -6.42 0.96 12.65
C GLU A 67 -5.24 -0.02 12.74
N TRP A 68 -5.24 -1.10 11.93
CA TRP A 68 -4.17 -2.09 11.93
C TRP A 68 -2.89 -1.55 11.28
N GLN A 69 -3.02 -0.85 10.14
CA GLN A 69 -1.88 -0.25 9.45
C GLN A 69 -1.20 0.83 10.31
N ASN A 70 -1.96 1.62 11.08
CA ASN A 70 -1.41 2.64 11.98
C ASN A 70 -0.55 2.01 13.10
N LYS A 71 -1.01 0.92 13.71
CA LYS A 71 -0.22 0.18 14.72
C LYS A 71 1.09 -0.38 14.17
N ILE A 72 1.09 -0.84 12.91
CA ILE A 72 2.32 -1.27 12.25
C ILE A 72 3.22 -0.06 11.97
N THR A 73 2.64 1.05 11.49
CA THR A 73 3.37 2.29 11.21
C THR A 73 4.11 2.80 12.44
N GLU A 74 3.47 2.76 13.62
CA GLU A 74 4.08 3.11 14.91
C GLU A 74 5.40 2.37 15.14
N GLN A 75 5.53 1.12 14.70
CA GLN A 75 6.71 0.29 14.97
C GLN A 75 7.74 0.29 13.82
N THR A 76 7.36 0.78 12.64
CA THR A 76 8.15 0.59 11.40
C THR A 76 8.57 1.90 10.71
N GLU A 77 7.90 3.02 11.00
CA GLU A 77 8.17 4.30 10.34
C GLU A 77 8.30 5.46 11.33
N ILE A 78 9.15 6.43 11.00
CA ILE A 78 9.36 7.62 11.83
C ILE A 78 8.05 8.40 12.05
N ARG A 79 7.17 8.49 11.04
CA ARG A 79 5.88 9.19 11.18
C ARG A 79 4.95 8.52 12.20
N GLY A 80 5.15 7.24 12.50
CA GLY A 80 4.42 6.53 13.54
C GLY A 80 4.87 6.89 14.96
N GLN A 81 6.01 7.56 15.11
CA GLN A 81 6.50 8.10 16.38
C GLN A 81 5.99 9.53 16.64
N LEU A 82 5.18 10.08 15.74
CA LEU A 82 4.64 11.44 15.83
C LEU A 82 3.15 11.41 16.20
N GLU A 83 2.73 12.39 16.98
CA GLU A 83 1.33 12.63 17.30
C GLU A 83 0.91 14.04 16.88
N PHE A 84 -0.38 14.21 16.61
CA PHE A 84 -0.95 15.53 16.38
C PHE A 84 -1.16 16.22 17.72
N ASN A 85 -0.59 17.42 17.90
CA ASN A 85 -0.90 18.26 19.04
C ASN A 85 -2.18 19.06 18.78
N PHE A 86 -3.24 18.76 19.52
CA PHE A 86 -4.54 19.41 19.39
C PHE A 86 -4.82 20.46 20.48
N ASP A 87 -3.88 20.75 21.39
CA ASP A 87 -4.10 21.62 22.56
C ASP A 87 -4.55 23.04 22.19
N GLU A 88 -4.11 23.55 21.03
CA GLU A 88 -4.46 24.88 20.51
C GLU A 88 -5.45 24.82 19.33
N CYS A 89 -6.11 23.68 19.08
CA CYS A 89 -7.03 23.49 17.95
C CYS A 89 -8.49 23.42 18.41
N GLU A 90 -9.35 24.24 17.78
CA GLU A 90 -10.80 24.11 17.93
C GLU A 90 -11.35 23.12 16.88
N PRO A 91 -12.07 22.06 17.27
CA PRO A 91 -12.67 21.13 16.31
C PRO A 91 -13.71 21.82 15.44
N VAL A 92 -13.63 21.59 14.13
CA VAL A 92 -14.63 22.10 13.17
C VAL A 92 -15.64 21.03 12.78
N PRO A 93 -16.89 21.40 12.46
CA PRO A 93 -17.85 20.52 11.81
C PRO A 93 -17.31 19.90 10.51
N LEU A 94 -17.69 18.65 10.21
CA LEU A 94 -17.19 17.94 9.03
C LEU A 94 -17.64 18.59 7.71
N ASP A 95 -18.76 19.28 7.70
CA ASP A 95 -19.28 20.05 6.55
C ASP A 95 -18.47 21.32 6.25
N GLU A 96 -17.64 21.78 7.18
CA GLU A 96 -16.65 22.84 6.94
C GLU A 96 -15.35 22.29 6.33
N VAL A 97 -15.12 20.97 6.41
CA VAL A 97 -13.97 20.31 5.80
C VAL A 97 -14.18 20.21 4.30
N GLU A 98 -13.09 20.38 3.55
CA GLU A 98 -13.10 20.23 2.10
C GLU A 98 -13.70 18.88 1.66
N PRO A 99 -14.59 18.85 0.65
CA PRO A 99 -15.20 17.61 0.18
C PRO A 99 -14.16 16.58 -0.29
N ALA A 100 -14.43 15.29 -0.03
CA ALA A 100 -13.56 14.20 -0.46
C ALA A 100 -13.28 14.23 -1.98
N ALA A 101 -14.26 14.64 -2.79
CA ALA A 101 -14.12 14.76 -4.25
C ALA A 101 -13.07 15.82 -4.69
N GLU A 102 -12.79 16.82 -3.87
CA GLU A 102 -11.72 17.79 -4.12
C GLU A 102 -10.38 17.32 -3.54
N ILE A 103 -10.40 16.64 -2.38
CA ILE A 103 -9.21 16.03 -1.78
C ILE A 103 -8.55 15.02 -2.71
N VAL A 104 -9.33 14.11 -3.33
CA VAL A 104 -8.80 13.06 -4.21
C VAL A 104 -8.08 13.59 -5.45
N LYS A 105 -8.35 14.83 -5.89
CA LYS A 105 -7.63 15.45 -7.02
C LYS A 105 -6.15 15.71 -6.71
N ARG A 106 -5.79 15.75 -5.42
CA ARG A 106 -4.39 15.86 -4.97
C ARG A 106 -3.67 14.50 -5.01
N PHE A 107 -4.39 13.40 -5.14
CA PHE A 107 -3.78 12.07 -5.18
C PHE A 107 -3.20 11.80 -6.56
N SER A 108 -1.98 11.26 -6.54
CA SER A 108 -1.29 10.77 -7.72
C SER A 108 -0.82 9.36 -7.44
N THR A 109 -0.99 8.45 -8.39
CA THR A 109 -0.43 7.11 -8.26
C THR A 109 1.07 7.15 -8.56
N GLY A 110 1.83 6.26 -7.94
CA GLY A 110 3.25 6.11 -8.23
C GLY A 110 3.51 5.80 -9.71
N ALA A 111 4.70 6.17 -10.17
CA ALA A 111 5.18 5.83 -11.50
C ALA A 111 5.49 4.33 -11.56
N ALA A 112 4.64 3.55 -12.21
CA ALA A 112 4.84 2.11 -12.40
C ALA A 112 4.89 1.81 -13.89
N SER A 113 6.03 1.34 -14.38
CA SER A 113 6.24 1.15 -15.82
C SER A 113 5.36 0.04 -16.39
N LEU A 114 4.85 0.27 -17.60
CA LEU A 114 4.36 -0.79 -18.47
C LEU A 114 5.50 -1.81 -18.68
N GLY A 115 5.30 -3.05 -18.25
CA GLY A 115 6.33 -4.10 -18.20
C GLY A 115 6.72 -4.53 -16.78
N SER A 116 6.62 -3.63 -15.79
CA SER A 116 6.65 -4.00 -14.36
C SER A 116 5.27 -4.36 -13.84
N LEU A 117 4.24 -3.71 -14.40
CA LEU A 117 2.84 -4.06 -14.25
C LEU A 117 2.30 -4.66 -15.56
N SER A 118 1.27 -5.50 -15.43
CA SER A 118 0.48 -5.92 -16.58
C SER A 118 -0.23 -4.71 -17.20
N ASP A 119 -0.54 -4.82 -18.49
CA ASP A 119 -1.25 -3.75 -19.20
C ASP A 119 -2.64 -3.51 -18.58
N GLU A 120 -3.34 -4.56 -18.15
CA GLU A 120 -4.63 -4.47 -17.48
C GLU A 120 -4.54 -3.70 -16.17
N ALA A 121 -3.51 -3.97 -15.35
CA ALA A 121 -3.30 -3.25 -14.10
C ALA A 121 -2.99 -1.77 -14.36
N HIS A 122 -2.14 -1.48 -15.34
CA HIS A 122 -1.81 -0.10 -15.72
C HIS A 122 -3.05 0.65 -16.25
N ARG A 123 -3.89 0.02 -17.08
CA ARG A 123 -5.14 0.62 -17.59
C ARG A 123 -6.14 0.84 -16.46
N ALA A 124 -6.31 -0.14 -15.57
CA ALA A 124 -7.25 -0.03 -14.45
C ALA A 124 -6.94 1.17 -13.56
N ILE A 125 -5.65 1.40 -13.26
CA ILE A 125 -5.20 2.56 -12.49
C ILE A 125 -5.50 3.86 -13.23
N ALA A 126 -5.16 3.96 -14.51
CA ALA A 126 -5.40 5.17 -15.30
C ALA A 126 -6.89 5.53 -15.38
N ILE A 127 -7.75 4.54 -15.65
CA ILE A 127 -9.21 4.73 -15.69
C ILE A 127 -9.74 5.18 -14.33
N ALA A 128 -9.32 4.53 -13.24
CA ALA A 128 -9.76 4.88 -11.88
C ALA A 128 -9.38 6.32 -11.52
N MET A 129 -8.13 6.72 -11.77
CA MET A 129 -7.66 8.08 -11.46
C MET A 129 -8.36 9.15 -12.30
N ASN A 130 -8.59 8.89 -13.59
CA ASN A 130 -9.34 9.81 -14.46
C ASN A 130 -10.78 10.00 -13.98
N ARG A 131 -11.45 8.92 -13.52
CA ARG A 131 -12.83 8.98 -12.99
C ARG A 131 -12.95 9.84 -11.73
N VAL A 132 -11.94 9.82 -10.86
CA VAL A 132 -11.95 10.60 -9.62
C VAL A 132 -11.28 11.98 -9.77
N GLY A 133 -10.83 12.34 -10.97
CA GLY A 133 -10.14 13.60 -11.24
C GLY A 133 -8.73 13.68 -10.63
N GLY A 134 -8.15 12.55 -10.23
CA GLY A 134 -6.76 12.44 -9.79
C GLY A 134 -5.80 12.28 -10.97
N ARG A 135 -4.53 11.97 -10.68
CA ARG A 135 -3.50 11.77 -11.71
C ARG A 135 -2.93 10.36 -11.66
N SER A 136 -2.76 9.74 -12.82
CA SER A 136 -1.94 8.54 -12.97
C SER A 136 -0.61 8.88 -13.62
N ASN A 137 0.38 8.00 -13.50
CA ASN A 137 1.72 8.19 -14.05
C ASN A 137 2.12 6.94 -14.86
N THR A 138 2.57 7.16 -16.09
CA THR A 138 2.92 6.14 -17.09
C THR A 138 4.12 5.28 -16.70
N GLY A 139 4.93 5.76 -15.76
CA GLY A 139 6.25 5.22 -15.51
C GLY A 139 7.21 5.39 -16.69
N GLU A 140 8.32 4.68 -16.64
CA GLU A 140 9.41 4.77 -17.62
C GLU A 140 9.14 3.96 -18.91
N GLY A 141 8.12 3.09 -18.89
CA GLY A 141 7.81 2.15 -19.99
C GLY A 141 7.06 2.77 -21.17
N GLY A 142 6.69 4.06 -21.06
CA GLY A 142 5.81 4.72 -22.02
C GLY A 142 4.34 4.28 -21.90
N GLU A 143 3.51 4.74 -22.83
CA GLU A 143 2.10 4.35 -22.94
C GLU A 143 1.76 3.89 -24.35
N ASP A 144 0.81 2.97 -24.42
CA ASP A 144 0.19 2.55 -25.68
C ASP A 144 -0.49 3.74 -26.38
N PRO A 145 -0.10 4.09 -27.62
CA PRO A 145 -0.69 5.21 -28.36
C PRO A 145 -2.20 5.11 -28.56
N GLU A 146 -2.78 3.90 -28.54
CA GLU A 146 -4.23 3.71 -28.65
C GLU A 146 -5.00 4.29 -27.46
N ARG A 147 -4.32 4.59 -26.35
CA ARG A 147 -4.91 5.22 -25.17
C ARG A 147 -5.20 6.72 -25.36
N PHE A 148 -4.59 7.36 -26.36
CA PHE A 148 -4.85 8.75 -26.65
C PHE A 148 -6.11 8.87 -27.51
N PRO A 149 -7.03 9.81 -27.21
CA PRO A 149 -8.15 10.08 -28.09
C PRO A 149 -7.65 10.50 -29.48
N PRO A 150 -8.37 10.14 -30.56
CA PRO A 150 -7.95 10.49 -31.91
C PRO A 150 -7.80 12.01 -32.03
N LEU A 151 -6.67 12.44 -32.60
CA LEU A 151 -6.41 13.85 -32.89
C LEU A 151 -7.43 14.35 -33.92
N LYS A 152 -8.34 15.23 -33.51
CA LYS A 152 -9.22 15.95 -34.43
C LYS A 152 -8.71 17.38 -34.59
N GLU A 153 -8.41 17.77 -35.83
CA GLU A 153 -7.93 19.12 -36.19
C GLU A 153 -6.70 19.62 -35.40
N GLY A 154 -5.75 18.72 -35.11
CA GLY A 154 -4.50 19.10 -34.45
C GLY A 154 -4.64 19.50 -32.97
N LYS A 155 -5.79 19.21 -32.36
CA LYS A 155 -6.02 19.36 -30.92
C LYS A 155 -6.35 17.99 -30.33
N LEU A 156 -5.74 17.67 -29.19
CA LEU A 156 -6.22 16.58 -28.36
C LEU A 156 -7.57 17.03 -27.81
N GLU A 157 -8.65 16.36 -28.20
CA GLU A 157 -9.91 16.49 -27.48
C GLU A 157 -9.68 15.92 -26.08
N MET A 158 -9.45 16.78 -25.08
CA MET A 158 -9.64 16.45 -23.68
C MET A 158 -11.15 16.30 -23.43
N GLY A 159 -11.74 15.28 -24.04
CA GLY A 159 -13.16 15.02 -24.06
C GLY A 159 -13.40 13.58 -23.62
N SER A 160 -14.01 13.45 -22.45
CA SER A 160 -14.69 12.23 -21.99
C SER A 160 -13.93 10.93 -22.18
N THR A 161 -13.16 10.50 -21.17
CA THR A 161 -13.00 9.06 -20.93
C THR A 161 -14.30 8.50 -20.35
N GLU A 162 -15.42 8.68 -21.08
CA GLU A 162 -16.54 7.77 -21.03
C GLU A 162 -16.10 6.49 -21.76
N TRP A 163 -15.30 5.70 -21.06
CA TRP A 163 -15.26 4.28 -21.36
C TRP A 163 -16.60 3.73 -20.84
N GLU A 164 -17.59 3.64 -21.74
CA GLU A 164 -18.72 2.74 -21.53
C GLU A 164 -18.14 1.35 -21.27
N VAL A 165 -18.28 0.93 -20.02
CA VAL A 165 -17.91 -0.40 -19.53
C VAL A 165 -18.99 -1.34 -20.09
N PHE A 166 -18.58 -2.37 -20.84
CA PHE A 166 -19.44 -3.54 -21.01
C PHE A 166 -19.74 -4.18 -19.66
#